data_AF-A0A2V7CT99-F1
#
_entry.id   AF-A0A2V7CT99-F1
#
_cell.length_a   1.000
_cell.length_b   1.000
_cell.length_c   1.000
_cell.angle_alpha   90.00
_cell.angle_beta   90.00
_cell.angle_gamma   90.00
#
_symmetry.space_group_name_H-M   'P 1'
#
loop_
_entity.id
_entity.type
_entity.pdbx_description
1 polymer ?
#
loop_
_entity_poly.entity_id
_entity_poly.type
_entity_poly.pdbx_seq_one_letter_code
_entity_poly.pdbx_strand_id
1 'polypeptide(L)'
;MTLLLDLLRILPFLFGGHRQLALENLALRQQLAAYKRTVPRPKLCTTDRLLWVGLARVWAGWRQALIIVSPDTVLRWQRRRFREYWTKLSARPTGGRPTVDTELKALITRMASANPLWGAPRIHGELMKLGFNVAERTVSRLMPRRRSPPSQAWRTFLDNHVRDLVALDFFTVPTAGLRVLFVLVVLAHHRRRVVHFNVTEHPTAHWTAQQIIDAFQDDSAPCYLLRDRDQIYGEHFRRRMKGMNIEEVVIARHSPWQNPFAERLIGSIRRECLNHVLVPGERHLRRVLVRYFAYYHRARTHLSLAKDAPEARPVELASAGRIVQLPEVGGLHHRYQRQAA
;
A
#
# COMPACT_ATOMS: atom_id res chain seq x y z
N MET A 1 -27.51 -4.12 59.35
CA MET A 1 -27.52 -4.65 60.74
C MET A 1 -26.22 -5.35 61.14
N THR A 2 -25.56 -6.13 60.27
CA THR A 2 -24.30 -6.82 60.59
C THR A 2 -23.11 -5.88 60.87
N LEU A 3 -22.89 -4.85 60.04
CA LEU A 3 -21.81 -3.87 60.25
C LEU A 3 -21.95 -3.05 61.55
N LEU A 4 -23.18 -2.82 62.02
CA LEU A 4 -23.45 -2.09 63.26
C LEU A 4 -23.15 -2.97 64.49
N LEU A 5 -23.42 -4.28 64.38
CA LEU A 5 -23.05 -5.30 65.37
C LEU A 5 -21.54 -5.53 65.41
N ASP A 6 -20.84 -5.45 64.28
CA ASP A 6 -19.37 -5.52 64.24
C ASP A 6 -18.73 -4.29 64.90
N LEU A 7 -19.30 -3.09 64.70
CA LEU A 7 -18.88 -1.85 65.38
C LEU A 7 -19.15 -1.88 66.89
N LEU A 8 -20.29 -2.43 67.32
CA LEU A 8 -20.61 -2.64 68.74
C LEU A 8 -19.73 -3.73 69.38
N ARG A 9 -19.33 -4.75 68.61
CA ARG A 9 -18.35 -5.76 69.05
C ARG A 9 -16.93 -5.20 69.15
N ILE A 10 -16.58 -4.13 68.43
CA ILE A 10 -15.28 -3.43 68.53
C ILE A 10 -15.15 -2.65 69.86
N LEU A 11 -16.26 -2.24 70.47
CA LEU A 11 -16.27 -1.38 71.67
C LEU A 11 -15.58 -2.03 72.90
N PRO A 12 -15.86 -3.30 73.27
CA PRO A 12 -15.14 -3.98 74.37
C PRO A 12 -13.65 -4.19 74.09
N PHE A 13 -13.22 -4.26 72.82
CA PHE A 13 -11.83 -4.48 72.44
C PHE A 13 -10.94 -3.24 72.57
N LEU A 14 -11.53 -2.05 72.64
CA LEU A 14 -10.80 -0.83 72.98
C LEU A 14 -10.44 -0.78 74.47
N PHE A 15 -11.10 -1.60 75.31
CA PHE A 15 -10.93 -1.61 76.77
C PHE A 15 -10.44 -2.95 77.36
N GLY A 16 -10.35 -4.03 76.56
CA GLY A 16 -9.89 -5.36 76.98
C GLY A 16 -8.40 -5.64 76.71
N GLY A 17 -7.72 -6.37 77.60
CA GLY A 17 -6.28 -6.64 77.51
C GLY A 17 -5.87 -7.56 76.34
N HIS A 18 -4.63 -7.43 75.87
CA HIS A 18 -4.08 -8.13 74.69
C HIS A 18 -4.25 -9.65 74.66
N ARG A 19 -4.35 -10.31 75.82
CA ARG A 19 -4.53 -11.77 75.90
C ARG A 19 -5.93 -12.23 75.49
N GLN A 20 -6.96 -11.46 75.80
CA GLN A 20 -8.34 -11.78 75.44
C GLN A 20 -8.56 -11.65 73.92
N LEU A 21 -7.98 -10.60 73.33
CA LEU A 21 -7.91 -10.39 71.88
C LEU A 21 -7.23 -11.55 71.15
N ALA A 22 -6.13 -12.09 71.69
CA ALA A 22 -5.41 -13.20 71.07
C ALA A 22 -6.23 -14.51 71.09
N LEU A 23 -6.88 -14.82 72.21
CA LEU A 23 -7.73 -16.00 72.35
C LEU A 23 -8.96 -15.92 71.44
N GLU A 24 -9.60 -14.75 71.35
CA GLU A 24 -10.74 -14.56 70.47
C GLU A 24 -10.35 -14.61 68.98
N ASN A 25 -9.20 -14.03 68.60
CA ASN A 25 -8.70 -14.16 67.23
C ASN A 25 -8.41 -15.62 66.87
N LEU A 26 -7.87 -16.40 67.81
CA LEU A 26 -7.63 -17.83 67.64
C LEU A 26 -8.95 -18.60 67.44
N ALA A 27 -9.96 -18.33 68.28
CA ALA A 27 -11.28 -18.93 68.15
C ALA A 27 -11.95 -18.60 66.81
N LEU A 28 -11.90 -17.33 66.38
CA LEU A 28 -12.45 -16.89 65.09
C LEU A 28 -11.69 -17.51 63.90
N ARG A 29 -10.36 -17.64 63.98
CA ARG A 29 -9.57 -18.35 62.95
C ARG A 29 -9.92 -19.83 62.87
N GLN A 30 -10.17 -20.49 64.00
CA GLN A 30 -10.60 -21.89 64.03
C GLN A 30 -12.00 -22.06 63.42
N GLN A 31 -12.95 -21.18 63.75
CA GLN A 31 -14.27 -21.16 63.13
C GLN A 31 -14.19 -20.91 61.62
N LEU A 32 -13.36 -19.96 61.16
CA LEU A 32 -13.13 -19.70 59.74
C LEU A 32 -12.50 -20.90 59.01
N ALA A 33 -11.57 -21.62 59.65
CA ALA A 33 -10.96 -22.82 59.10
C ALA A 33 -12.00 -23.95 58.93
N ALA A 34 -12.89 -24.14 59.91
CA ALA A 34 -14.00 -25.10 59.82
C ALA A 34 -15.00 -24.70 58.72
N TYR A 35 -15.35 -23.42 58.62
CA TYR A 35 -16.24 -22.91 57.59
C TYR A 35 -15.68 -23.10 56.18
N LYS A 36 -14.36 -22.88 55.99
CA LYS A 36 -13.68 -23.08 54.70
C LYS A 36 -13.67 -24.53 54.23
N ARG A 37 -13.67 -25.51 55.15
CA ARG A 37 -13.80 -26.94 54.79
C ARG A 37 -15.16 -27.25 54.15
N THR A 38 -16.19 -26.50 54.53
CA THR A 38 -17.57 -26.74 54.09
C THR A 38 -17.92 -25.93 52.83
N VAL A 39 -17.37 -24.72 52.68
CA VAL A 39 -17.61 -23.85 51.53
C VAL A 39 -16.28 -23.39 50.90
N PRO A 40 -15.86 -23.99 49.76
CA PRO A 40 -14.55 -23.72 49.18
C PRO A 40 -14.40 -22.33 48.53
N ARG A 41 -15.51 -21.66 48.15
CA ARG A 41 -15.49 -20.32 47.51
C ARG A 41 -16.65 -19.42 47.98
N PRO A 42 -16.50 -18.69 49.10
CA PRO A 42 -17.53 -17.75 49.55
C PRO A 42 -17.64 -16.54 48.61
N LYS A 43 -18.86 -16.14 48.25
CA LYS A 43 -19.12 -14.95 47.41
C LYS A 43 -19.06 -13.69 48.27
N LEU A 44 -18.04 -12.85 48.05
CA LEU A 44 -17.91 -11.56 48.72
C LEU A 44 -18.79 -10.49 48.06
N CYS A 45 -19.56 -9.78 48.89
CA CYS A 45 -20.42 -8.67 48.49
C CYS A 45 -19.61 -7.39 48.24
N THR A 46 -20.24 -6.39 47.60
CA THR A 46 -19.57 -5.12 47.28
C THR A 46 -19.06 -4.39 48.53
N THR A 47 -19.77 -4.49 49.65
CA THR A 47 -19.37 -3.93 50.95
C THR A 47 -18.07 -4.55 51.47
N ASP A 48 -17.94 -5.88 51.40
CA ASP A 48 -16.77 -6.62 51.88
C ASP A 48 -15.53 -6.27 51.05
N ARG A 49 -15.72 -6.09 49.73
CA ARG A 49 -14.65 -5.67 48.81
C ARG A 49 -14.17 -4.26 49.14
N LEU A 50 -15.09 -3.34 49.46
CA LEU A 50 -14.75 -1.97 49.82
C LEU A 50 -14.05 -1.90 51.19
N LEU A 51 -14.46 -2.72 52.16
CA LEU A 51 -13.82 -2.84 53.46
C LEU A 51 -12.36 -3.28 53.32
N TRP A 52 -12.08 -4.32 52.54
CA TRP A 52 -10.70 -4.77 52.29
C TRP A 52 -9.86 -3.76 51.51
N VAL A 53 -10.44 -3.05 50.54
CA VAL A 53 -9.74 -1.94 49.85
C VAL A 53 -9.42 -0.79 50.81
N GLY A 54 -10.27 -0.53 51.80
CA GLY A 54 -10.02 0.44 52.87
C GLY A 54 -8.92 0.00 53.83
N LEU A 55 -9.01 -1.23 54.35
CA LEU A 55 -8.01 -1.82 55.26
C LEU A 55 -6.62 -1.91 54.62
N ALA A 56 -6.54 -2.27 53.34
CA ALA A 56 -5.28 -2.32 52.60
C ALA A 56 -4.56 -0.97 52.50
N ARG A 57 -5.26 0.15 52.71
CA ARG A 57 -4.69 1.50 52.70
C ARG A 57 -4.15 1.94 54.07
N VAL A 58 -4.70 1.42 55.16
CA VAL A 58 -4.43 1.90 56.53
C VAL A 58 -3.56 0.94 57.33
N TRP A 59 -3.61 -0.36 57.04
CA TRP A 59 -2.90 -1.38 57.83
C TRP A 59 -1.81 -2.07 57.01
N ALA A 60 -0.53 -1.94 57.42
CA ALA A 60 0.61 -2.53 56.68
C ALA A 60 0.60 -4.07 56.65
N GLY A 61 -0.02 -4.74 57.63
CA GLY A 61 -0.08 -6.20 57.75
C GLY A 61 -1.24 -6.88 57.01
N TRP A 62 -2.07 -6.12 56.26
CA TRP A 62 -3.31 -6.61 55.66
C TRP A 62 -3.16 -7.87 54.80
N ARG A 63 -2.01 -8.03 54.12
CA ARG A 63 -1.74 -9.19 53.26
C ARG A 63 -1.73 -10.51 54.04
N GLN A 64 -1.27 -10.49 55.29
CA GLN A 64 -1.15 -11.69 56.14
C GLN A 64 -2.51 -12.12 56.72
N ALA A 65 -3.49 -11.23 56.73
CA ALA A 65 -4.84 -11.50 57.23
C ALA A 65 -5.78 -12.07 56.16
N LEU A 66 -5.34 -12.09 54.90
CA LEU A 66 -6.14 -12.57 53.79
C LEU A 66 -6.11 -14.09 53.70
N ILE A 67 -7.21 -14.72 54.11
CA ILE A 67 -7.39 -16.19 54.07
C ILE A 67 -8.31 -16.61 52.90
N ILE A 68 -9.20 -15.71 52.48
CA ILE A 68 -10.29 -15.97 51.52
C ILE A 68 -9.94 -15.53 50.09
N VAL A 69 -9.24 -14.39 49.93
CA VAL A 69 -8.87 -13.83 48.61
C VAL A 69 -7.39 -13.55 48.52
N SER A 70 -6.80 -13.72 47.34
CA SER A 70 -5.40 -13.32 47.12
C SER A 70 -5.24 -11.79 47.24
N PRO A 71 -4.11 -11.30 47.78
CA PRO A 71 -3.76 -9.88 47.82
C PRO A 71 -3.92 -9.16 46.46
N ASP A 72 -3.61 -9.83 45.36
CA ASP A 72 -3.74 -9.27 43.99
C ASP A 72 -5.18 -8.97 43.61
N THR A 73 -6.13 -9.70 44.20
CA THR A 73 -7.57 -9.49 43.95
C THR A 73 -8.07 -8.22 44.60
N VAL A 74 -7.58 -7.91 45.81
CA VAL A 74 -7.90 -6.65 46.51
C VAL A 74 -7.31 -5.45 45.75
N LEU A 75 -6.07 -5.57 45.27
CA LEU A 75 -5.45 -4.53 44.43
C LEU A 75 -6.20 -4.34 43.11
N ARG A 76 -6.72 -5.41 42.49
CA ARG A 76 -7.58 -5.30 41.30
C ARG A 76 -8.88 -4.54 41.58
N TRP A 77 -9.52 -4.77 42.72
CA TRP A 77 -10.72 -4.02 43.10
C TRP A 77 -10.42 -2.52 43.28
N GLN A 78 -9.30 -2.18 43.92
CA GLN A 78 -8.85 -0.79 44.07
C GLN A 78 -8.63 -0.12 42.70
N ARG A 79 -7.89 -0.76 41.80
CA ARG A 79 -7.62 -0.21 40.45
C ARG A 79 -8.88 -0.06 39.60
N ARG A 80 -9.84 -0.99 39.72
CA ARG A 80 -11.12 -0.91 39.01
C ARG A 80 -11.94 0.29 39.50
N ARG A 81 -12.09 0.45 40.82
CA ARG A 81 -12.80 1.58 41.42
C ARG A 81 -12.15 2.92 41.03
N PHE A 82 -10.82 2.98 41.00
CA PHE A 82 -10.09 4.18 40.55
C PHE A 82 -10.43 4.52 39.10
N ARG A 83 -10.38 3.54 38.18
CA ARG A 83 -10.77 3.75 36.79
C ARG A 83 -12.21 4.25 36.66
N GLU A 84 -13.16 3.59 37.31
CA GLU A 84 -14.58 3.98 37.25
C GLU A 84 -14.84 5.40 37.77
N TYR A 85 -14.18 5.80 38.85
CA TYR A 85 -14.24 7.17 39.38
C TYR A 85 -13.73 8.19 38.37
N TRP A 86 -12.55 7.95 37.79
CA TRP A 86 -11.95 8.86 36.81
C TRP A 86 -12.70 8.88 35.48
N THR A 87 -13.29 7.77 35.05
CA THR A 87 -14.16 7.72 33.87
C THR A 87 -15.44 8.54 34.08
N LYS A 88 -16.02 8.53 35.28
CA LYS A 88 -17.17 9.38 35.59
C LYS A 88 -16.79 10.86 35.68
N LEU A 89 -15.64 11.17 36.27
CA LEU A 89 -15.18 12.56 36.40
C LEU A 89 -14.73 13.15 35.05
N SER A 90 -14.17 12.33 34.16
CA SER A 90 -13.76 12.74 32.80
C SER A 90 -14.88 12.64 31.77
N ALA A 91 -16.06 12.14 32.15
CA ALA A 91 -17.23 12.16 31.30
C ALA A 91 -17.58 13.62 30.97
N ARG A 92 -17.69 13.93 29.67
CA ARG A 92 -18.07 15.28 29.23
C ARG A 92 -19.49 15.59 29.71
N PRO A 93 -19.79 16.86 30.08
CA PRO A 93 -21.15 17.28 30.36
C PRO A 93 -22.07 16.92 29.19
N THR A 94 -23.25 16.38 29.49
CA THR A 94 -24.28 15.99 28.50
C THR A 94 -24.90 17.20 27.77
N GLY A 95 -24.54 18.42 28.15
CA GLY A 95 -24.94 19.66 27.48
C GLY A 95 -23.97 20.03 26.36
N GLY A 96 -24.22 19.52 25.15
CA GLY A 96 -23.58 20.03 23.94
C GLY A 96 -24.11 21.42 23.53
N ARG A 97 -23.32 22.15 22.74
CA ARG A 97 -23.70 23.43 22.11
C ARG A 97 -25.10 23.32 21.48
N PRO A 98 -25.98 24.33 21.62
CA PRO A 98 -27.33 24.29 21.05
C PRO A 98 -27.25 23.93 19.56
N THR A 99 -28.09 22.97 19.17
CA THR A 99 -28.21 22.48 17.80
C THR A 99 -28.44 23.67 16.87
N VAL A 100 -27.59 23.79 15.85
CA VAL A 100 -27.85 24.73 14.75
C VAL A 100 -29.23 24.41 14.20
N ASP A 101 -30.01 25.46 13.96
CA ASP A 101 -31.39 25.34 13.48
C ASP A 101 -31.50 24.37 12.31
N THR A 102 -32.42 23.42 12.44
CA THR A 102 -32.59 22.29 11.53
C THR A 102 -32.97 22.78 10.14
N GLU A 103 -33.70 23.88 10.08
CA GLU A 103 -34.13 24.53 8.84
C GLU A 103 -32.95 25.14 8.09
N LEU A 104 -32.07 25.88 8.78
CA LEU A 104 -30.84 26.41 8.19
C LEU A 104 -29.93 25.29 7.65
N LYS A 105 -29.79 24.18 8.38
CA LYS A 105 -28.98 23.03 7.91
C LYS A 105 -29.59 22.41 6.65
N ALA A 106 -30.92 22.27 6.60
CA ALA A 106 -31.62 21.76 5.43
C ALA A 106 -31.44 22.70 4.23
N LEU A 107 -31.54 24.02 4.45
CA LEU A 107 -31.31 25.04 3.43
C LEU A 107 -29.88 24.98 2.88
N ILE A 108 -28.85 24.92 3.74
CA ILE A 108 -27.44 24.79 3.33
C ILE A 108 -27.24 23.53 2.48
N THR A 109 -27.82 22.40 2.91
CA THR A 109 -27.69 21.12 2.20
C THR A 109 -28.38 21.17 0.83
N ARG A 110 -29.55 21.82 0.74
CA ARG A 110 -30.29 22.03 -0.51
C ARG A 110 -29.54 22.95 -1.46
N MET A 111 -29.03 24.09 -0.97
CA MET A 111 -28.22 25.02 -1.78
C MET A 111 -26.94 24.36 -2.30
N ALA A 112 -26.27 23.57 -1.46
CA ALA A 112 -25.05 22.86 -1.83
C ALA A 112 -25.30 21.72 -2.84
N SER A 113 -26.46 21.06 -2.80
CA SER A 113 -26.83 20.01 -3.76
C SER A 113 -27.33 20.57 -5.10
N ALA A 114 -28.14 21.63 -5.06
CA ALA A 114 -28.64 22.30 -6.26
C ALA A 114 -27.54 23.07 -7.03
N ASN A 115 -26.48 23.52 -6.33
CA ASN A 115 -25.40 24.31 -6.92
C ASN A 115 -24.03 23.63 -6.73
N PRO A 116 -23.64 22.72 -7.63
CA PRO A 116 -22.39 21.96 -7.50
C PRO A 116 -21.10 22.78 -7.47
N LEU A 117 -21.07 24.01 -7.98
CA LEU A 117 -19.82 24.79 -8.03
C LEU A 117 -19.66 25.75 -6.84
N TRP A 118 -20.64 25.82 -5.95
CA TRP A 118 -20.64 26.80 -4.85
C TRP A 118 -19.90 26.27 -3.62
N GLY A 119 -18.87 26.99 -3.21
CA GLY A 119 -18.17 26.78 -1.94
C GLY A 119 -18.83 27.49 -0.76
N ALA A 120 -18.32 27.23 0.45
CA ALA A 120 -18.82 27.83 1.69
C ALA A 120 -18.90 29.37 1.66
N PRO A 121 -17.91 30.13 1.12
CA PRO A 121 -18.00 31.59 1.03
C PRO A 121 -19.20 32.06 0.20
N ARG A 122 -19.47 31.39 -0.92
CA ARG A 122 -20.56 31.77 -1.85
C ARG A 122 -21.93 31.46 -1.25
N ILE A 123 -22.11 30.27 -0.66
CA ILE A 123 -23.35 29.91 0.04
C ILE A 123 -23.58 30.83 1.26
N HIS A 124 -22.53 31.17 2.00
CA HIS A 124 -22.60 32.12 3.10
C HIS A 124 -23.06 33.51 2.64
N GLY A 125 -22.52 34.02 1.52
CA GLY A 125 -22.97 35.29 0.93
C GLY A 125 -24.46 35.30 0.57
N GLU A 126 -24.97 34.21 -0.02
CA GLU A 126 -26.40 34.06 -0.31
C GLU A 126 -27.26 34.00 0.96
N LEU A 127 -26.81 33.29 1.99
CA LEU A 127 -27.49 33.26 3.29
C LEU A 127 -27.54 34.64 3.94
N MET A 128 -26.48 35.44 3.82
CA MET A 128 -26.49 36.84 4.27
C MET A 128 -27.51 37.68 3.51
N LYS A 129 -27.67 37.47 2.19
CA LYS A 129 -28.69 38.15 1.39
C LYS A 129 -30.12 37.78 1.78
N LEU A 130 -30.32 36.55 2.25
CA LEU A 130 -31.59 36.05 2.79
C LEU A 130 -31.83 36.45 4.27
N GLY A 131 -30.94 37.24 4.87
CA GLY A 131 -31.08 37.76 6.23
C GLY A 131 -30.57 36.85 7.35
N PHE A 132 -29.88 35.74 7.02
CA PHE A 132 -29.30 34.85 8.04
C PHE A 132 -27.97 35.39 8.56
N ASN A 133 -27.82 35.46 9.89
CA ASN A 133 -26.56 35.80 10.55
C ASN A 133 -25.83 34.52 11.01
N VAL A 134 -25.00 33.95 10.14
CA VAL A 134 -24.31 32.68 10.37
C VAL A 134 -22.85 32.80 9.97
N ALA A 135 -21.91 32.28 10.76
CA ALA A 135 -20.51 32.32 10.37
C ALA A 135 -20.22 31.38 9.17
N GLU A 136 -19.38 31.80 8.23
CA GLU A 136 -18.95 30.98 7.08
C GLU A 136 -18.40 29.61 7.51
N ARG A 137 -17.65 29.55 8.62
CA ARG A 137 -17.16 28.29 9.19
C ARG A 137 -18.29 27.31 9.55
N THR A 138 -19.44 27.81 9.99
CA THR A 138 -20.62 27.00 10.27
C THR A 138 -21.20 26.43 8.99
N VAL A 139 -21.27 27.24 7.91
CA VAL A 139 -21.68 26.79 6.58
C VAL A 139 -20.75 25.69 6.07
N SER A 140 -19.44 25.91 6.11
CA SER A 140 -18.42 24.92 5.71
C SER A 140 -18.56 23.59 6.47
N ARG A 141 -18.80 23.64 7.79
CA ARG A 141 -19.02 22.44 8.61
C ARG A 141 -20.31 21.68 8.26
N LEU A 142 -21.36 22.40 7.84
CA LEU A 142 -22.66 21.83 7.53
C LEU A 142 -22.79 21.38 6.07
N MET A 143 -21.92 21.86 5.18
CA MET A 143 -21.89 21.41 3.79
C MET A 143 -21.58 19.91 3.73
N PRO A 144 -22.28 19.16 2.85
CA PRO A 144 -21.98 17.76 2.64
C PRO A 144 -20.57 17.62 2.06
N ARG A 145 -19.77 16.73 2.66
CA ARG A 145 -18.47 16.34 2.09
C ARG A 145 -18.71 15.67 0.74
N ARG A 146 -18.31 16.34 -0.33
CA ARG A 146 -18.37 15.78 -1.67
C ARG A 146 -17.26 14.76 -1.83
N ARG A 147 -17.61 13.57 -2.31
CA ARG A 147 -16.64 12.69 -2.96
C ARG A 147 -16.54 13.16 -4.39
N SER A 148 -15.38 13.66 -4.80
CA SER A 148 -15.11 13.83 -6.24
C SER A 148 -15.38 12.49 -6.92
N PRO A 149 -16.02 12.46 -8.11
CA PRO A 149 -16.13 11.22 -8.86
C PRO A 149 -14.73 10.62 -8.99
N PRO A 150 -14.56 9.30 -8.83
CA PRO A 150 -13.23 8.71 -8.95
C PRO A 150 -12.69 9.10 -10.31
N SER A 151 -11.60 9.88 -10.33
CA SER A 151 -10.77 10.02 -11.52
C SER A 151 -10.51 8.62 -12.06
N GLN A 152 -10.47 8.49 -13.38
CA GLN A 152 -10.13 7.22 -14.05
C GLN A 152 -9.01 6.49 -13.30
N ALA A 153 -9.20 5.19 -13.04
CA ALA A 153 -8.20 4.40 -12.33
C ALA A 153 -6.87 4.47 -13.09
N TRP A 154 -5.76 4.58 -12.36
CA TRP A 154 -4.43 4.72 -12.96
C TRP A 154 -4.12 3.65 -14.04
N ARG A 155 -4.62 2.43 -13.84
CA ARG A 155 -4.52 1.35 -14.84
C ARG A 155 -5.20 1.72 -16.15
N THR A 156 -6.46 2.14 -16.10
CA THR A 156 -7.21 2.55 -17.28
C THR A 156 -6.57 3.77 -17.93
N PHE A 157 -6.04 4.72 -17.14
CA PHE A 157 -5.29 5.86 -17.68
C PHE A 157 -4.07 5.38 -18.47
N LEU A 158 -3.27 4.48 -17.90
CA LEU A 158 -2.12 3.90 -18.59
C LEU A 158 -2.53 3.11 -19.84
N ASP A 159 -3.59 2.30 -19.78
CA ASP A 159 -4.06 1.53 -20.93
C ASP A 159 -4.45 2.42 -22.12
N ASN A 160 -4.98 3.62 -21.85
CA ASN A 160 -5.28 4.60 -22.89
C ASN A 160 -4.03 5.18 -23.54
N HIS A 161 -2.94 5.38 -22.79
CA HIS A 161 -1.73 6.06 -23.26
C HIS A 161 -0.59 5.11 -23.67
N VAL A 162 -0.68 3.81 -23.33
CA VAL A 162 0.41 2.84 -23.57
C VAL A 162 0.70 2.62 -25.05
N ARG A 163 -0.24 2.95 -25.94
CA ARG A 163 -0.08 2.89 -27.40
C ARG A 163 0.84 3.98 -27.93
N ASP A 164 0.87 5.12 -27.25
CA ASP A 164 1.65 6.30 -27.66
C ASP A 164 3.01 6.36 -26.94
N LEU A 165 3.34 5.33 -26.15
CA LEU A 165 4.54 5.22 -25.34
C LEU A 165 5.55 4.24 -25.95
N VAL A 166 6.75 4.76 -26.21
CA VAL A 166 7.92 3.99 -26.61
C VAL A 166 9.02 4.17 -25.58
N ALA A 167 9.72 3.08 -25.24
CA ALA A 167 10.96 3.14 -24.48
C ALA A 167 12.18 3.05 -25.39
N LEU A 168 13.20 3.83 -25.06
CA LEU A 168 14.51 3.84 -25.69
C LEU A 168 15.56 3.48 -24.64
N ASP A 169 16.46 2.56 -24.99
CA ASP A 169 17.53 2.17 -24.09
C ASP A 169 18.74 1.61 -24.83
N PHE A 170 19.90 1.70 -24.18
CA PHE A 170 21.16 1.13 -24.67
C PHE A 170 21.63 0.00 -23.76
N PHE A 171 22.28 -0.99 -24.37
CA PHE A 171 23.04 -1.96 -23.60
C PHE A 171 24.33 -2.37 -24.31
N THR A 172 25.32 -2.76 -23.52
CA THR A 172 26.66 -3.10 -24.03
C THR A 172 26.85 -4.60 -24.22
N VAL A 173 27.59 -4.98 -25.26
CA VAL A 173 27.96 -6.36 -25.57
C VAL A 173 29.47 -6.42 -25.76
N PRO A 174 30.22 -7.11 -24.89
CA PRO A 174 31.64 -7.33 -25.11
C PRO A 174 31.85 -8.29 -26.28
N THR A 175 32.84 -8.01 -27.10
CA THR A 175 33.24 -8.85 -28.23
C THR A 175 34.42 -9.75 -27.85
N ALA A 176 34.64 -10.82 -28.61
CA ALA A 176 35.79 -11.71 -28.45
C ALA A 176 37.13 -10.97 -28.61
N GLY A 177 37.16 -9.88 -29.38
CA GLY A 177 38.31 -9.00 -29.54
C GLY A 177 38.42 -7.88 -28.49
N LEU A 178 37.76 -8.01 -27.32
CA LEU A 178 37.77 -7.05 -26.21
C LEU A 178 37.25 -5.64 -26.53
N ARG A 179 36.52 -5.47 -27.65
CA ARG A 179 35.77 -4.24 -27.95
C ARG A 179 34.39 -4.28 -27.33
N VAL A 180 33.81 -3.11 -27.07
CA VAL A 180 32.44 -2.97 -26.57
C VAL A 180 31.54 -2.46 -27.69
N LEU A 181 30.49 -3.21 -28.00
CA LEU A 181 29.43 -2.78 -28.91
C LEU A 181 28.25 -2.27 -28.08
N PHE A 182 27.67 -1.16 -28.54
CA PHE A 182 26.43 -0.61 -28.01
C PHE A 182 25.28 -1.04 -28.89
N VAL A 183 24.22 -1.55 -28.27
CA VAL A 183 22.97 -1.92 -28.94
C VAL A 183 21.89 -0.96 -28.46
N LEU A 184 21.31 -0.23 -29.40
CA LEU A 184 20.12 0.58 -29.19
C LEU A 184 18.89 -0.28 -29.40
N VAL A 185 17.91 -0.19 -28.49
CA VAL A 185 16.59 -0.80 -28.67
C VAL A 185 15.48 0.24 -28.51
N VAL A 186 14.53 0.20 -29.43
CA VAL A 186 13.31 1.01 -29.43
C VAL A 186 12.13 0.08 -29.21
N LEU A 187 11.45 0.18 -28.07
CA LEU A 187 10.41 -0.75 -27.63
C LEU A 187 9.05 -0.05 -27.49
N ALA A 188 8.08 -0.43 -28.33
CA ALA A 188 6.70 0.01 -28.15
C ALA A 188 6.05 -0.70 -26.96
N HIS A 189 5.47 0.07 -26.03
CA HIS A 189 4.98 -0.48 -24.77
C HIS A 189 3.75 -1.38 -24.94
N HIS A 190 2.77 -0.98 -25.75
CA HIS A 190 1.47 -1.66 -25.89
C HIS A 190 1.58 -3.19 -26.05
N ARG A 191 2.37 -3.66 -27.02
CA ARG A 191 2.55 -5.11 -27.31
C ARG A 191 3.96 -5.62 -27.01
N ARG A 192 4.78 -4.84 -26.29
CA ARG A 192 6.20 -5.18 -26.05
C ARG A 192 6.97 -5.44 -27.35
N ARG A 193 6.63 -4.73 -28.43
CA ARG A 193 7.23 -4.95 -29.74
C ARG A 193 8.48 -4.09 -29.86
N VAL A 194 9.63 -4.71 -30.10
CA VAL A 194 10.82 -3.97 -30.55
C VAL A 194 10.55 -3.44 -31.95
N VAL A 195 10.44 -2.12 -32.08
CA VAL A 195 10.16 -1.41 -33.33
C VAL A 195 11.43 -1.32 -34.17
N HIS A 196 12.53 -0.97 -33.50
CA HIS A 196 13.82 -0.79 -34.14
C HIS A 196 14.94 -1.19 -33.19
N PHE A 197 16.04 -1.65 -33.77
CA PHE A 197 17.29 -1.82 -33.04
C PHE A 197 18.46 -1.59 -33.99
N ASN A 198 19.59 -1.14 -33.45
CA ASN A 198 20.82 -1.06 -34.21
C ASN A 198 22.04 -1.22 -33.30
N VAL A 199 23.19 -1.53 -33.90
CA VAL A 199 24.44 -1.80 -33.20
C VAL A 199 25.49 -0.81 -33.67
N THR A 200 26.34 -0.33 -32.76
CA THR A 200 27.45 0.57 -33.09
C THR A 200 28.59 0.44 -32.06
N GLU A 201 29.82 0.71 -32.47
CA GLU A 201 30.95 0.91 -31.53
C GLU A 201 30.93 2.32 -30.90
N HIS A 202 30.27 3.30 -31.56
CA HIS A 202 30.36 4.72 -31.21
C HIS A 202 28.97 5.39 -31.19
N PRO A 203 28.21 5.25 -30.09
CA PRO A 203 26.88 5.83 -29.99
C PRO A 203 26.97 7.35 -29.81
N THR A 204 26.79 8.09 -30.90
CA THR A 204 26.72 9.57 -30.87
C THR A 204 25.29 10.06 -30.83
N ALA A 205 25.08 11.30 -30.37
CA ALA A 205 23.76 11.93 -30.39
C ALA A 205 23.18 12.04 -31.81
N HIS A 206 24.03 12.28 -32.82
CA HIS A 206 23.62 12.31 -34.22
C HIS A 206 23.17 10.93 -34.70
N TRP A 207 24.00 9.90 -34.46
CA TRP A 207 23.68 8.53 -34.82
C TRP A 207 22.38 8.06 -34.16
N THR A 208 22.21 8.33 -32.87
CA THR A 208 21.02 7.93 -32.11
C THR A 208 19.77 8.64 -32.61
N ALA A 209 19.87 9.93 -32.95
CA ALA A 209 18.76 10.67 -33.54
C ALA A 209 18.35 10.07 -34.89
N GLN A 210 19.33 9.70 -35.72
CA GLN A 210 19.07 9.03 -36.99
C GLN A 210 18.33 7.71 -36.79
N GLN A 211 18.66 6.94 -35.75
CA GLN A 211 17.97 5.67 -35.48
C GLN A 211 16.49 5.86 -35.14
N ILE A 212 16.10 6.96 -34.52
CA ILE A 212 14.68 7.25 -34.26
C ILE A 212 13.95 7.64 -35.55
N ILE A 213 14.61 8.37 -36.44
CA ILE A 213 14.06 8.69 -37.76
C ILE A 213 13.84 7.40 -38.56
N ASP A 214 14.85 6.52 -38.58
CA ASP A 214 14.78 5.25 -39.30
C ASP A 214 13.69 4.33 -38.71
N ALA A 215 13.45 4.40 -37.40
CA ALA A 215 12.43 3.63 -36.70
C ALA A 215 10.99 4.07 -36.99
N PHE A 216 10.77 5.36 -37.23
CA PHE A 216 9.44 5.95 -37.39
C PHE A 216 9.36 6.79 -38.67
N GLN A 217 9.05 6.11 -39.78
CA GLN A 217 8.75 6.75 -41.06
C GLN A 217 7.24 7.06 -41.15
N ASP A 218 6.86 8.06 -41.95
CA ASP A 218 5.47 8.42 -42.31
C ASP A 218 4.48 8.58 -41.12
N ASP A 219 4.68 9.62 -40.30
CA ASP A 219 3.80 10.03 -39.18
C ASP A 219 3.51 8.95 -38.11
N SER A 220 4.24 7.84 -38.11
CA SER A 220 4.12 6.79 -37.09
C SER A 220 4.88 7.10 -35.78
N ALA A 221 5.30 8.36 -35.60
CA ALA A 221 6.10 8.78 -34.46
C ALA A 221 5.27 8.70 -33.15
N PRO A 222 5.87 8.22 -32.05
CA PRO A 222 5.18 8.16 -30.77
C PRO A 222 5.02 9.56 -30.18
N CYS A 223 3.95 9.80 -29.43
CA CYS A 223 3.81 11.05 -28.68
C CYS A 223 4.86 11.15 -27.56
N TYR A 224 5.18 10.01 -26.92
CA TYR A 224 6.06 9.97 -25.75
C TYR A 224 7.21 8.97 -25.90
N LEU A 225 8.43 9.44 -25.65
CA LEU A 225 9.64 8.63 -25.65
C LEU A 225 10.26 8.59 -24.25
N LEU A 226 10.13 7.44 -23.59
CA LEU A 226 10.73 7.15 -22.30
C LEU A 226 12.20 6.76 -22.45
N ARG A 227 13.12 7.47 -21.79
CA ARG A 227 14.55 7.14 -21.82
C ARG A 227 15.25 7.52 -20.52
N ASP A 228 16.47 7.02 -20.36
CA ASP A 228 17.36 7.41 -19.27
C ASP A 228 18.10 8.73 -19.54
N ARG A 229 18.97 9.10 -18.59
CA ARG A 229 19.71 10.36 -18.58
C ARG A 229 21.10 10.23 -19.20
N ASP A 230 21.36 9.22 -20.03
CA ASP A 230 22.68 9.03 -20.62
C ASP A 230 23.11 10.28 -21.43
N GLN A 231 24.40 10.60 -21.36
CA GLN A 231 25.01 11.71 -22.11
C GLN A 231 25.03 11.45 -23.62
N ILE A 232 24.88 10.19 -24.06
CA ILE A 232 24.67 9.83 -25.48
C ILE A 232 23.52 10.66 -26.08
N TYR A 233 22.48 10.97 -25.30
CA TYR A 233 21.33 11.80 -25.70
C TYR A 233 21.63 13.30 -25.63
N GLY A 234 22.63 13.74 -26.41
CA GLY A 234 23.08 15.12 -26.49
C GLY A 234 22.04 16.11 -27.05
N GLU A 235 22.43 17.36 -27.21
CA GLU A 235 21.53 18.43 -27.68
C GLU A 235 20.92 18.15 -29.06
N HIS A 236 21.71 17.60 -29.99
CA HIS A 236 21.23 17.25 -31.33
C HIS A 236 20.05 16.26 -31.29
N PHE A 237 20.14 15.25 -30.42
CA PHE A 237 19.07 14.27 -30.22
C PHE A 237 17.79 14.95 -29.75
N ARG A 238 17.89 15.75 -28.68
CA ARG A 238 16.74 16.46 -28.09
C ARG A 238 16.08 17.42 -29.08
N ARG A 239 16.89 18.15 -29.86
CA ARG A 239 16.39 19.05 -30.92
C ARG A 239 15.64 18.28 -32.00
N ARG A 240 16.14 17.11 -32.41
CA ARG A 240 15.47 16.27 -33.40
C ARG A 240 14.16 15.70 -32.87
N MET A 241 14.12 15.22 -31.62
CA MET A 241 12.88 14.71 -30.99
C MET A 241 11.81 15.79 -30.94
N LYS A 242 12.17 17.00 -30.52
CA LYS A 242 11.28 18.17 -30.55
C LYS A 242 10.79 18.49 -31.97
N GLY A 243 11.66 18.40 -32.97
CA GLY A 243 11.29 18.59 -34.38
C GLY A 243 10.36 17.51 -34.95
N MET A 244 10.37 16.30 -34.36
CA MET A 244 9.45 15.21 -34.68
C MET A 244 8.18 15.23 -33.83
N ASN A 245 8.00 16.27 -32.99
CA ASN A 245 6.90 16.40 -32.04
C ASN A 245 6.79 15.24 -31.03
N ILE A 246 7.95 14.68 -30.65
CA ILE A 246 8.07 13.61 -29.65
C ILE A 246 8.42 14.24 -28.30
N GLU A 247 7.59 14.01 -27.28
CA GLU A 247 7.85 14.45 -25.92
C GLU A 247 8.74 13.45 -25.18
N GLU A 248 9.92 13.90 -24.74
CA GLU A 248 10.87 13.06 -24.02
C GLU A 248 10.48 12.94 -22.54
N VAL A 249 10.22 11.73 -22.10
CA VAL A 249 10.00 11.41 -20.68
C VAL A 249 11.31 10.86 -20.12
N VAL A 250 12.04 11.71 -19.40
CA VAL A 250 13.37 11.37 -18.90
C VAL A 250 13.28 10.82 -17.47
N ILE A 251 13.70 9.56 -17.27
CA ILE A 251 13.68 8.94 -15.93
C ILE A 251 14.66 9.60 -14.98
N ALA A 252 14.47 9.38 -13.67
CA ALA A 252 15.38 9.84 -12.64
C ALA A 252 16.74 9.14 -12.76
N ARG A 253 17.79 9.84 -12.30
CA ARG A 253 19.16 9.32 -12.32
C ARG A 253 19.24 8.03 -11.50
N HIS A 254 19.96 7.03 -12.00
CA HIS A 254 20.14 5.72 -11.34
C HIS A 254 18.82 5.01 -10.97
N SER A 255 17.75 5.23 -11.75
CA SER A 255 16.42 4.69 -11.47
C SER A 255 15.90 3.77 -12.60
N PRO A 256 16.61 2.67 -12.94
CA PRO A 256 16.25 1.80 -14.08
C PRO A 256 14.85 1.18 -13.95
N TRP A 257 14.34 1.02 -12.73
CA TRP A 257 12.97 0.54 -12.48
C TRP A 257 11.87 1.44 -13.07
N GLN A 258 12.20 2.69 -13.44
CA GLN A 258 11.28 3.60 -14.12
C GLN A 258 11.17 3.33 -15.63
N ASN A 259 12.10 2.56 -16.21
CA ASN A 259 11.99 2.00 -17.57
C ASN A 259 11.92 0.44 -17.52
N PRO A 260 10.91 -0.14 -16.83
CA PRO A 260 10.90 -1.56 -16.52
C PRO A 260 10.70 -2.47 -17.74
N PHE A 261 10.24 -1.93 -18.87
CA PHE A 261 10.00 -2.71 -20.08
C PHE A 261 11.28 -2.88 -20.89
N ALA A 262 12.06 -1.82 -21.10
CA ALA A 262 13.35 -1.92 -21.76
C ALA A 262 14.33 -2.77 -20.94
N GLU A 263 14.41 -2.54 -19.63
CA GLU A 263 15.27 -3.33 -18.73
C GLU A 263 14.94 -4.82 -18.75
N ARG A 264 13.64 -5.15 -18.73
CA ARG A 264 13.19 -6.55 -18.83
C ARG A 264 13.52 -7.16 -20.20
N LEU A 265 13.38 -6.39 -21.28
CA LEU A 265 13.76 -6.82 -22.62
C LEU A 265 15.27 -7.11 -22.68
N ILE A 266 16.12 -6.18 -22.24
CA ILE A 266 17.57 -6.31 -22.23
C ILE A 266 17.99 -7.53 -21.41
N GLY A 267 17.43 -7.71 -20.22
CA GLY A 267 17.67 -8.90 -19.41
C GLY A 267 17.29 -10.20 -20.12
N SER A 268 16.20 -10.20 -20.90
CA SER A 268 15.78 -11.37 -21.69
C SER A 268 16.75 -11.65 -22.83
N ILE A 269 17.14 -10.62 -23.59
CA ILE A 269 18.14 -10.73 -24.68
C ILE A 269 19.45 -11.33 -24.14
N ARG A 270 19.94 -10.83 -23.01
CA ARG A 270 21.18 -11.33 -22.39
C ARG A 270 21.05 -12.79 -21.99
N ARG A 271 20.06 -13.14 -21.17
CA ARG A 271 19.92 -14.48 -20.61
C ARG A 271 19.54 -15.55 -21.63
N GLU A 272 18.73 -15.19 -22.63
CA GLU A 272 18.17 -16.17 -23.58
C GLU A 272 18.98 -16.25 -24.87
N CYS A 273 19.87 -15.31 -25.15
CA CYS A 273 20.63 -15.27 -26.39
C CYS A 273 22.10 -14.95 -26.18
N LEU A 274 22.43 -13.74 -25.70
CA LEU A 274 23.82 -13.26 -25.76
C LEU A 274 24.77 -13.96 -24.79
N ASN A 275 24.28 -14.50 -23.68
CA ASN A 275 25.09 -15.31 -22.77
C ASN A 275 25.52 -16.66 -23.37
N HIS A 276 24.94 -17.06 -24.50
CA HIS A 276 25.21 -18.33 -25.18
C HIS A 276 25.98 -18.16 -26.49
N VAL A 277 26.37 -16.92 -26.85
CA VAL A 277 27.00 -16.62 -28.14
C VAL A 277 28.26 -15.79 -27.94
N LEU A 278 29.37 -16.22 -28.54
CA LEU A 278 30.58 -15.41 -28.63
C LEU A 278 30.47 -14.47 -29.82
N VAL A 279 30.54 -13.16 -29.55
CA VAL A 279 30.35 -12.13 -30.57
C VAL A 279 31.71 -11.67 -31.12
N PRO A 280 32.08 -12.00 -32.38
CA PRO A 280 33.34 -11.56 -32.96
C PRO A 280 33.33 -10.10 -33.42
N GLY A 281 32.15 -9.51 -33.68
CA GLY A 281 32.02 -8.13 -34.14
C GLY A 281 30.59 -7.73 -34.51
N GLU A 282 30.43 -6.46 -34.93
CA GLU A 282 29.13 -5.82 -35.14
C GLU A 282 28.21 -6.59 -36.10
N ARG A 283 28.73 -6.98 -37.28
CA ARG A 283 27.94 -7.69 -38.30
C ARG A 283 27.39 -9.02 -37.78
N HIS A 284 28.16 -9.72 -36.95
CA HIS A 284 27.71 -10.97 -36.35
C HIS A 284 26.62 -10.70 -35.30
N LEU A 285 26.85 -9.73 -34.40
CA LEU A 285 25.87 -9.36 -33.38
C LEU A 285 24.53 -8.96 -34.01
N ARG A 286 24.57 -8.14 -35.06
CA ARG A 286 23.38 -7.72 -35.79
C ARG A 286 22.60 -8.92 -36.33
N ARG A 287 23.27 -9.88 -36.98
CA ARG A 287 22.61 -11.10 -37.49
C ARG A 287 21.97 -11.94 -36.38
N VAL A 288 22.65 -12.09 -35.25
CA VAL A 288 22.13 -12.81 -34.09
C VAL A 288 20.89 -12.12 -33.53
N LEU A 289 20.94 -10.80 -33.35
CA LEU A 289 19.80 -10.01 -32.87
C LEU A 289 18.63 -10.00 -33.84
N VAL A 290 18.85 -9.95 -35.17
CA VAL A 290 17.77 -10.12 -36.16
C VAL A 290 17.02 -11.44 -35.93
N ARG A 291 17.75 -12.55 -35.78
CA ARG A 291 17.15 -13.88 -35.53
C ARG A 291 16.44 -13.92 -34.18
N TYR A 292 17.06 -13.38 -33.14
CA TYR A 292 16.46 -13.33 -31.81
C TYR A 292 15.17 -12.50 -31.79
N PHE A 293 15.15 -11.32 -32.43
CA PHE A 293 13.96 -10.49 -32.47
C PHE A 293 12.84 -11.13 -33.30
N ALA A 294 13.16 -11.81 -34.40
CA ALA A 294 12.16 -12.60 -35.13
C ALA A 294 11.51 -13.67 -34.23
N TYR A 295 12.31 -14.41 -33.46
CA TYR A 295 11.81 -15.35 -32.45
C TYR A 295 10.99 -14.65 -31.34
N TYR A 296 11.52 -13.56 -30.81
CA TYR A 296 10.91 -12.77 -29.75
C TYR A 296 9.53 -12.26 -30.16
N HIS A 297 9.39 -11.74 -31.38
CA HIS A 297 8.14 -11.18 -31.88
C HIS A 297 7.10 -12.27 -32.20
N ARG A 298 7.52 -13.39 -32.82
CA ARG A 298 6.61 -14.39 -33.40
C ARG A 298 6.29 -15.57 -32.50
N ALA A 299 7.16 -15.90 -31.54
CA ALA A 299 7.10 -17.18 -30.84
C ALA A 299 7.21 -17.06 -29.32
N ARG A 300 8.04 -16.14 -28.82
CA ARG A 300 8.26 -15.99 -27.38
C ARG A 300 6.99 -15.48 -26.70
N THR A 301 6.46 -16.24 -25.76
CA THR A 301 5.24 -15.86 -25.02
C THR A 301 5.55 -14.93 -23.85
N HIS A 302 4.66 -13.98 -23.58
CA HIS A 302 4.79 -12.99 -22.51
C HIS A 302 3.65 -13.10 -21.51
N LEU A 303 3.97 -13.25 -20.21
CA LEU A 303 2.95 -13.27 -19.14
C LEU A 303 2.07 -12.01 -19.13
N SER A 304 2.65 -10.85 -19.45
CA SER A 304 1.94 -9.58 -19.50
C SER A 304 1.02 -9.44 -20.72
N LEU A 305 1.14 -10.33 -21.71
CA LEU A 305 0.27 -10.39 -22.90
C LEU A 305 -0.64 -11.61 -22.84
N ALA A 306 -1.06 -12.04 -21.64
CA ALA A 306 -1.86 -13.25 -21.43
C ALA A 306 -1.23 -14.52 -22.05
N LYS A 307 0.11 -14.62 -21.99
CA LYS A 307 0.92 -15.71 -22.59
C LYS A 307 0.89 -15.72 -24.13
N ASP A 308 0.51 -14.63 -24.77
CA ASP A 308 0.67 -14.42 -26.20
C ASP A 308 2.07 -13.88 -26.54
N ALA A 309 2.46 -13.92 -27.81
CA ALA A 309 3.67 -13.28 -28.33
C ALA A 309 3.38 -11.81 -28.72
N PRO A 310 4.40 -10.94 -28.90
CA PRO A 310 4.19 -9.56 -29.35
C PRO A 310 3.37 -9.48 -30.65
N GLU A 311 3.68 -10.33 -31.63
CA GLU A 311 2.83 -10.61 -32.79
C GLU A 311 1.82 -11.69 -32.41
N ALA A 312 0.53 -11.35 -32.48
CA ALA A 312 -0.52 -12.26 -32.05
C ALA A 312 -0.53 -13.52 -32.93
N ARG A 313 -0.65 -14.67 -32.28
CA ARG A 313 -0.79 -15.95 -32.97
C ARG A 313 -2.10 -16.63 -32.57
N PRO A 314 -2.84 -17.22 -33.51
CA PRO A 314 -4.05 -17.97 -33.19
C PRO A 314 -3.71 -19.22 -32.38
N VAL A 315 -4.68 -19.69 -31.59
CA VAL A 315 -4.57 -20.98 -30.89
C VAL A 315 -4.72 -22.11 -31.90
N GLU A 316 -3.72 -22.98 -31.98
CA GLU A 316 -3.74 -24.12 -32.88
C GLU A 316 -4.51 -25.29 -32.26
N LEU A 317 -5.69 -25.57 -32.80
CA LEU A 317 -6.57 -26.65 -32.35
C LEU A 317 -5.99 -28.03 -32.67
N ALA A 318 -6.40 -29.05 -31.92
CA ALA A 318 -5.95 -30.43 -32.13
C ALA A 318 -6.23 -30.95 -33.55
N SER A 319 -7.26 -30.43 -34.22
CA SER A 319 -7.62 -30.74 -35.61
C SER A 319 -6.62 -30.25 -36.65
N ALA A 320 -5.71 -29.32 -36.31
CA ALA A 320 -4.73 -28.76 -37.23
C ALA A 320 -3.54 -29.69 -37.56
N GLY A 321 -3.56 -30.94 -37.06
CA GLY A 321 -2.57 -31.95 -37.37
C GLY A 321 -1.51 -32.16 -36.28
N ARG A 322 -0.40 -32.80 -36.65
CA ARG A 322 0.66 -33.23 -35.72
C ARG A 322 1.51 -32.05 -35.26
N ILE A 323 2.04 -32.11 -34.05
CA ILE A 323 2.96 -31.11 -33.53
C ILE A 323 4.34 -31.34 -34.14
N VAL A 324 4.90 -30.31 -34.76
CA VAL A 324 6.27 -30.26 -35.29
C VAL A 324 7.11 -29.25 -34.49
N GLN A 325 8.39 -29.58 -34.35
CA GLN A 325 9.38 -28.75 -33.67
C GLN A 325 10.21 -28.01 -34.72
N LEU A 326 10.31 -26.69 -34.58
CA LEU A 326 11.09 -25.81 -35.44
C LEU A 326 12.23 -25.17 -34.63
N PRO A 327 13.50 -25.34 -35.03
CA PRO A 327 14.61 -24.69 -34.35
C PRO A 327 14.63 -23.19 -34.66
N GLU A 328 14.84 -22.39 -33.63
CA GLU A 328 14.91 -20.92 -33.69
C GLU A 328 16.26 -20.46 -33.12
N VAL A 329 16.75 -19.31 -33.61
CA VAL A 329 18.00 -18.69 -33.13
C VAL A 329 19.18 -19.68 -33.12
N GLY A 330 19.33 -20.48 -34.18
CA GLY A 330 20.41 -21.46 -34.29
C GLY A 330 20.26 -22.68 -33.36
N GLY A 331 19.04 -23.00 -32.92
CA GLY A 331 18.73 -24.14 -32.07
C GLY A 331 18.73 -23.83 -30.56
N LEU A 332 19.00 -22.58 -30.18
CA LEU A 332 18.87 -22.12 -28.79
C LEU A 332 17.43 -22.21 -28.28
N HIS A 333 16.47 -21.94 -29.17
CA HIS A 333 15.04 -21.99 -28.86
C HIS A 333 14.34 -22.91 -29.85
N HIS A 334 13.16 -23.38 -29.47
CA HIS A 334 12.32 -24.21 -30.32
C HIS A 334 10.88 -23.72 -30.29
N ARG A 335 10.31 -23.52 -31.47
CA ARG A 335 8.89 -23.24 -31.65
C ARG A 335 8.16 -24.54 -31.96
N TYR A 336 7.02 -24.73 -31.34
CA TYR A 336 6.14 -25.86 -31.58
C TYR A 336 4.88 -25.37 -32.28
N GLN A 337 4.54 -25.99 -33.41
CA GLN A 337 3.34 -25.70 -34.19
C GLN A 337 2.71 -26.98 -34.71
N ARG A 338 1.42 -26.96 -35.02
CA ARG A 338 0.67 -28.03 -35.68
C ARG A 338 0.74 -27.84 -37.19
N GLN A 339 0.99 -28.92 -37.90
CA GLN A 339 1.02 -28.94 -39.35
C GLN A 339 0.06 -30.02 -39.85
N ALA A 340 -0.78 -29.66 -40.83
CA ALA A 340 -1.62 -30.61 -41.55
C ALA A 340 -0.73 -31.66 -42.22
N ALA A 341 -1.21 -32.90 -42.22
CA ALA A 341 -0.47 -34.06 -42.73
C ALA A 341 -0.25 -33.99 -44.25
#